data_AF-A0A4R2DFX4-F1
#
_entry.id   AF-A0A4R2DFX4-F1
#
_cell.length_a   1.000
_cell.length_b   1.000
_cell.length_c   1.000
_cell.angle_alpha   90.00
_cell.angle_beta   90.00
_cell.angle_gamma   90.00
#
_symmetry.space_group_name_H-M   'P 1'
#
loop_
_entity.id
_entity.type
_entity.pdbx_description
1 polymer ?
#
loop_
_entity_poly.entity_id
_entity_poly.type
_entity_poly.pdbx_seq_one_letter_code
_entity_poly.pdbx_strand_id
1 'polypeptide(L)'
;MEVAAGIAEILSAHWGAAVSVTNLRRLTGGASRQIWSFDAVHSEGTGGYVLRRDPPGHGDAPRMRAEAACLRAARAAGVPVPEVVVAADTAPGLDAPFLIMERLPGESIPRKIQRNEGLSGARTRLAGELGGILARIHAVPVSEVAMLGTDDPLHVVQDLYRSFSEPRPVVEIALRWLNAHRPPAHGKALVHGDFRLGNLLIAGDGTAGVLDWELAHIGDPVEDLGWLCVRAWRFGGDAPVAGVGTREELLDGYERVARWRPDPKDLHWWEVFGTLRWLVLGRFQAQKHIAGTEPSAELAAIGRRVCESEWDLLRIMGLVDDVVPPPEPVPAPELPGDLHGLPGVADLLDAVIEELGDGIAPSLTDAGAAYRLKICTSLLRVVRREHQIGSGQRVAHSGRLARVDCRDEAELALRLRNGGLDMSDPDVHSAVIGAVVERLRVANPRHFDPHRTQGSSQPAGSAGPL
;
A
#
# COMPACT_ATOMS: atom_id res chain seq x y z
N MET A 1 -29.91 12.52 -3.10
CA MET A 1 -31.24 12.56 -2.43
C MET A 1 -31.66 11.17 -1.99
N GLU A 2 -31.57 10.17 -2.87
CA GLU A 2 -31.90 8.76 -2.55
C GLU A 2 -31.06 8.16 -1.41
N VAL A 3 -29.73 8.35 -1.43
CA VAL A 3 -28.84 7.84 -0.36
C VAL A 3 -29.17 8.42 1.02
N ALA A 4 -29.52 9.71 1.11
CA ALA A 4 -29.86 10.34 2.40
C ALA A 4 -31.18 9.79 2.96
N ALA A 5 -32.18 9.60 2.09
CA ALA A 5 -33.47 9.02 2.46
C ALA A 5 -33.30 7.56 2.92
N GLY A 6 -32.53 6.75 2.17
CA GLY A 6 -32.24 5.37 2.54
C GLY A 6 -31.53 5.26 3.89
N ILE A 7 -30.49 6.07 4.13
CA ILE A 7 -29.81 6.12 5.44
C ILE A 7 -30.81 6.47 6.56
N ALA A 8 -31.66 7.49 6.35
CA ALA A 8 -32.63 7.91 7.35
C ALA A 8 -33.64 6.81 7.69
N GLU A 9 -34.15 6.10 6.69
CA GLU A 9 -35.08 4.97 6.87
C GLU A 9 -34.43 3.83 7.66
N ILE A 10 -33.21 3.44 7.27
CA ILE A 10 -32.45 2.38 7.93
C ILE A 10 -32.20 2.70 9.41
N LEU A 11 -31.72 3.90 9.69
CA LEU A 11 -31.43 4.32 11.06
C LEU A 11 -32.71 4.50 11.88
N SER A 12 -33.80 4.96 11.25
CA SER A 12 -35.09 5.07 11.93
C SER A 12 -35.65 3.71 12.34
N ALA A 13 -35.51 2.71 11.47
CA ALA A 13 -35.88 1.33 11.78
C ALA A 13 -34.98 0.74 12.87
N HIS A 14 -33.68 1.00 12.83
CA HIS A 14 -32.72 0.48 13.82
C HIS A 14 -32.94 1.04 15.23
N TRP A 15 -33.18 2.36 15.37
CA TRP A 15 -33.41 2.99 16.68
C TRP A 15 -34.88 3.06 17.10
N GLY A 16 -35.82 2.68 16.23
CA GLY A 16 -37.26 2.77 16.50
C GLY A 16 -37.77 4.20 16.68
N ALA A 17 -37.08 5.19 16.13
CA ALA A 17 -37.38 6.61 16.24
C ALA A 17 -37.08 7.34 14.93
N ALA A 18 -37.76 8.46 14.64
CA ALA A 18 -37.50 9.21 13.41
C ALA A 18 -36.08 9.81 13.39
N VAL A 19 -35.35 9.56 12.31
CA VAL A 19 -33.99 10.06 12.09
C VAL A 19 -33.97 11.00 10.89
N SER A 20 -33.29 12.14 11.02
CA SER A 20 -32.95 12.98 9.87
C SER A 20 -31.45 12.98 9.60
N VAL A 21 -31.07 12.95 8.33
CA VAL A 21 -29.67 12.95 7.87
C VAL A 21 -29.30 14.33 7.39
N THR A 22 -28.25 14.90 7.99
CA THR A 22 -27.72 16.22 7.64
C THR A 22 -26.23 16.13 7.31
N ASN A 23 -25.66 17.18 6.69
CA ASN A 23 -24.23 17.26 6.36
C ASN A 23 -23.67 16.07 5.56
N LEU A 24 -24.52 15.38 4.79
CA LEU A 24 -24.10 14.25 3.97
C LEU A 24 -23.13 14.73 2.89
N ARG A 25 -21.90 14.21 2.95
CA ARG A 25 -20.86 14.47 1.96
C ARG A 25 -20.14 13.19 1.61
N ARG A 26 -19.81 13.04 0.33
CA ARG A 26 -18.95 11.94 -0.13
C ARG A 26 -17.50 12.28 0.21
N LEU A 27 -16.78 11.34 0.81
CA LEU A 27 -15.35 11.48 1.05
C LEU A 27 -14.56 11.04 -0.19
N THR A 28 -13.45 11.73 -0.45
CA THR A 28 -12.48 11.33 -1.47
C THR A 28 -11.50 10.32 -0.85
N GLY A 29 -11.12 9.28 -1.60
CA GLY A 29 -10.10 8.31 -1.15
C GLY A 29 -10.57 6.89 -0.80
N GLY A 30 -11.70 6.42 -1.33
CA GLY A 30 -12.06 4.99 -1.32
C GLY A 30 -11.73 4.35 -2.66
N ALA A 31 -10.73 3.47 -2.72
CA ALA A 31 -10.32 2.80 -3.96
C ALA A 31 -11.34 1.74 -4.39
N SER A 32 -11.86 0.94 -3.44
CA SER A 32 -12.82 -0.15 -3.68
C SER A 32 -14.28 0.25 -3.43
N ARG A 33 -14.54 1.21 -2.54
CA ARG A 33 -15.88 1.51 -2.00
C ARG A 33 -16.21 2.99 -1.98
N GLN A 34 -17.51 3.28 -2.04
CA GLN A 34 -18.03 4.62 -1.85
C GLN A 34 -18.16 4.91 -0.35
N ILE A 35 -17.57 6.03 0.10
CA ILE A 35 -17.58 6.44 1.51
C ILE A 35 -18.29 7.78 1.63
N TRP A 36 -19.25 7.87 2.56
CA TRP A 36 -19.91 9.13 2.92
C TRP A 36 -19.82 9.38 4.41
N SER A 37 -19.67 10.65 4.76
CA SER A 37 -19.76 11.16 6.12
C SER A 37 -21.08 11.93 6.25
N PHE A 38 -21.79 11.75 7.36
CA PHE A 38 -23.05 12.45 7.63
C PHE A 38 -23.32 12.58 9.13
N ASP A 39 -24.26 13.43 9.50
CA ASP A 39 -24.76 13.55 10.86
C ASP A 39 -26.19 13.02 10.92
N ALA A 40 -26.47 12.13 11.87
CA ALA A 40 -27.80 11.63 12.14
C ALA A 40 -28.39 12.34 13.36
N VAL A 41 -29.55 12.96 13.17
CA VAL A 41 -30.29 13.67 14.23
C VAL A 41 -31.48 12.80 14.63
N HIS A 42 -31.55 12.44 15.90
CA HIS A 42 -32.64 11.70 16.52
C HIS A 42 -33.11 12.42 17.80
N SER A 43 -34.18 11.94 18.43
CA SER A 43 -34.78 12.60 19.60
C SER A 43 -33.86 12.76 20.81
N GLU A 44 -32.80 11.95 20.90
CA GLU A 44 -31.84 11.95 22.02
C GLU A 44 -30.55 12.73 21.71
N GLY A 45 -30.35 13.19 20.48
CA GLY A 45 -29.16 13.96 20.11
C GLY A 45 -28.78 13.91 18.65
N THR A 46 -27.57 14.37 18.36
CA THR A 46 -26.96 14.34 17.03
C THR A 46 -25.62 13.61 17.11
N GLY A 47 -25.44 12.59 16.28
CA GLY A 47 -24.20 11.81 16.18
C GLY A 47 -23.60 11.84 14.78
N GLY A 48 -22.27 11.73 14.69
CA GLY A 48 -21.55 11.65 13.42
C GLY A 48 -21.35 10.21 12.97
N TYR A 49 -21.61 9.92 11.69
CA TYR A 49 -21.53 8.56 11.13
C TYR A 49 -20.84 8.55 9.76
N VAL A 50 -20.39 7.35 9.39
CA VAL A 50 -19.80 7.02 8.09
C VAL A 50 -20.58 5.86 7.47
N LEU A 51 -20.97 6.03 6.21
CA LEU A 51 -21.48 4.95 5.35
C LEU A 51 -20.34 4.48 4.45
N ARG A 52 -20.02 3.18 4.49
CA ARG A 52 -19.24 2.48 3.46
C ARG A 52 -20.19 1.63 2.64
N ARG A 53 -20.17 1.76 1.31
CA ARG A 53 -21.02 0.99 0.39
C ARG A 53 -20.19 0.48 -0.77
N ASP A 54 -20.42 -0.76 -1.17
CA ASP A 54 -19.87 -1.31 -2.39
C ASP A 54 -20.42 -0.58 -3.63
N PRO A 55 -19.73 -0.63 -4.78
CA PRO A 55 -20.28 -0.14 -6.04
C PRO A 55 -21.57 -0.90 -6.40
N PRO A 56 -22.67 -0.21 -6.76
CA PRO A 56 -23.89 -0.87 -7.22
C PRO A 56 -23.62 -1.87 -8.36
N GLY A 57 -24.25 -3.04 -8.27
CA GLY A 57 -24.10 -4.14 -9.24
C GLY A 57 -22.81 -4.96 -9.14
N HIS A 58 -21.87 -4.58 -8.27
CA HIS A 58 -20.57 -5.25 -8.09
C HIS A 58 -20.25 -5.49 -6.60
N GLY A 59 -21.29 -5.69 -5.78
CA GLY A 59 -21.15 -5.85 -4.34
C GLY A 59 -20.69 -7.23 -3.90
N ASP A 60 -19.90 -7.28 -2.84
CA ASP A 60 -19.41 -8.50 -2.19
C ASP A 60 -19.98 -8.58 -0.78
N ALA A 61 -21.22 -9.06 -0.70
CA ALA A 61 -21.96 -9.15 0.56
C ALA A 61 -21.25 -10.02 1.62
N PRO A 62 -20.70 -11.22 1.26
CA PRO A 62 -19.88 -11.99 2.20
C PRO A 62 -18.70 -11.19 2.78
N ARG A 63 -17.94 -10.47 1.94
CA ARG A 63 -16.83 -9.63 2.44
C ARG A 63 -17.30 -8.51 3.34
N MET A 64 -18.40 -7.83 3.00
CA MET A 64 -18.97 -6.77 3.85
C MET A 64 -19.40 -7.33 5.22
N ARG A 65 -20.01 -8.52 5.26
CA ARG A 65 -20.36 -9.19 6.53
C ARG A 65 -19.12 -9.58 7.34
N ALA A 66 -18.09 -10.10 6.69
CA ALA A 66 -16.82 -10.44 7.34
C ALA A 66 -16.16 -9.22 7.98
N GLU A 67 -16.11 -8.09 7.27
CA GLU A 67 -15.60 -6.82 7.81
C GLU A 67 -16.41 -6.34 9.02
N ALA A 68 -17.74 -6.39 8.95
CA ALA A 68 -18.59 -6.02 10.09
C ALA A 68 -18.37 -6.95 11.30
N ALA A 69 -18.15 -8.25 11.07
CA ALA A 69 -17.83 -9.21 12.13
C ALA A 69 -16.46 -8.90 12.77
N CYS A 70 -15.43 -8.62 11.96
CA CYS A 70 -14.10 -8.25 12.45
C CYS A 70 -14.15 -7.00 13.32
N LEU A 71 -14.83 -5.94 12.88
CA LEU A 71 -14.99 -4.70 13.65
C LEU A 71 -15.67 -4.94 15.00
N ARG A 72 -16.74 -5.73 15.02
CA ARG A 72 -17.45 -6.07 16.27
C ARG A 72 -16.57 -6.88 17.22
N ALA A 73 -15.89 -7.91 16.72
CA ALA A 73 -15.03 -8.77 17.52
C ALA A 73 -13.80 -8.00 18.06
N ALA A 74 -13.18 -7.16 17.23
CA ALA A 74 -12.08 -6.28 17.63
C ALA A 74 -12.51 -5.27 18.70
N ARG A 75 -13.70 -4.66 18.56
CA ARG A 75 -14.26 -3.76 19.59
C ARG A 75 -14.45 -4.49 20.92
N ALA A 76 -15.00 -5.70 20.89
CA ALA A 76 -15.18 -6.53 22.09
C ALA A 76 -13.84 -6.88 22.77
N ALA A 77 -12.75 -6.99 22.00
CA ALA A 77 -11.39 -7.18 22.51
C ALA A 77 -10.69 -5.88 22.96
N GLY A 78 -11.38 -4.73 22.96
CA GLY A 78 -10.83 -3.44 23.38
C GLY A 78 -9.90 -2.78 22.36
N VAL A 79 -10.01 -3.16 21.08
CA VAL A 79 -9.33 -2.46 19.98
C VAL A 79 -10.07 -1.15 19.70
N PRO A 80 -9.38 -0.01 19.52
CA PRO A 80 -10.03 1.25 19.14
C PRO A 80 -10.52 1.15 17.70
N VAL A 81 -11.78 0.74 17.51
CA VAL A 81 -12.44 0.63 16.19
C VAL A 81 -13.81 1.33 16.25
N PRO A 82 -14.31 1.84 15.10
CA PRO A 82 -15.62 2.48 15.07
C PRO A 82 -16.72 1.48 15.45
N GLU A 83 -17.74 1.96 16.17
CA GLU A 83 -18.92 1.14 16.44
C GLU A 83 -19.70 0.86 15.16
N VAL A 84 -19.98 -0.41 14.89
CA VAL A 84 -20.87 -0.82 13.79
C VAL A 84 -22.32 -0.67 14.23
N VAL A 85 -23.03 0.30 13.65
CA VAL A 85 -24.45 0.56 13.92
C VAL A 85 -25.31 -0.40 13.10
N VAL A 86 -25.12 -0.42 11.78
CA VAL A 86 -25.87 -1.27 10.85
C VAL A 86 -24.93 -1.86 9.81
N ALA A 87 -25.11 -3.14 9.49
CA ALA A 87 -24.49 -3.78 8.33
C ALA A 87 -25.56 -4.63 7.63
N ALA A 88 -25.70 -4.51 6.32
CA ALA A 88 -26.66 -5.27 5.55
C ALA A 88 -26.20 -5.46 4.10
N ASP A 89 -26.75 -6.48 3.45
CA ASP A 89 -26.45 -6.79 2.05
C ASP A 89 -27.11 -5.80 1.08
N THR A 90 -28.25 -5.23 1.48
CA THR A 90 -29.00 -4.21 0.75
C THR A 90 -30.07 -3.61 1.67
N ALA A 91 -30.55 -2.41 1.34
CA ALA A 91 -31.72 -1.77 1.94
C ALA A 91 -32.32 -0.76 0.93
N PRO A 92 -33.59 -0.36 1.07
CA PRO A 92 -34.16 0.70 0.25
C PRO A 92 -33.27 1.96 0.19
N GLY A 93 -32.95 2.41 -1.02
CA GLY A 93 -32.06 3.55 -1.28
C GLY A 93 -30.55 3.24 -1.13
N LEU A 94 -30.18 2.04 -0.67
CA LEU A 94 -28.82 1.49 -0.64
C LEU A 94 -28.78 0.09 -1.30
N ASP A 95 -28.84 0.07 -2.62
CA ASP A 95 -28.89 -1.16 -3.46
C ASP A 95 -27.53 -1.86 -3.63
N ALA A 96 -26.77 -1.97 -2.55
CA ALA A 96 -25.49 -2.69 -2.50
C ALA A 96 -25.12 -2.98 -1.04
N PRO A 97 -24.25 -3.97 -0.76
CA PRO A 97 -23.76 -4.23 0.58
C PRO A 97 -23.15 -2.98 1.21
N PHE A 98 -23.47 -2.76 2.48
CA PHE A 98 -23.04 -1.56 3.19
C PHE A 98 -22.83 -1.77 4.69
N LEU A 99 -22.09 -0.83 5.25
CA LEU A 99 -21.82 -0.67 6.67
C LEU A 99 -22.06 0.80 7.06
N ILE A 100 -22.86 1.04 8.08
CA ILE A 100 -22.95 2.32 8.79
C ILE A 100 -22.27 2.17 10.14
N MET A 101 -21.30 3.05 10.40
CA MET A 101 -20.50 3.04 11.61
C MET A 101 -20.29 4.44 12.18
N GLU A 102 -19.90 4.50 13.45
CA GLU A 102 -19.50 5.72 14.13
C GLU A 102 -18.42 6.47 13.34
N ARG A 103 -18.54 7.80 13.25
CA ARG A 103 -17.49 8.66 12.72
C ARG A 103 -16.52 9.06 13.82
N LEU A 104 -15.39 8.38 13.86
CA LEU A 104 -14.30 8.69 14.79
C LEU A 104 -13.55 9.97 14.39
N PRO A 105 -13.05 10.76 15.36
CA PRO A 105 -12.16 11.88 15.08
C PRO A 105 -10.74 11.39 14.75
N GLY A 106 -9.96 12.25 14.09
CA GLY A 106 -8.53 12.02 13.88
C GLY A 106 -8.07 12.35 12.46
N GLU A 107 -6.76 12.28 12.28
CA GLU A 107 -6.09 12.41 10.99
C GLU A 107 -5.65 11.02 10.52
N SER A 108 -5.92 10.68 9.26
CA SER A 108 -5.50 9.42 8.64
C SER A 108 -4.44 9.59 7.56
N ILE A 109 -4.13 10.84 7.16
CA ILE A 109 -3.12 11.09 6.13
C ILE A 109 -1.73 10.98 6.78
N PRO A 110 -0.90 9.97 6.41
CA PRO A 110 0.36 9.69 7.11
C PRO A 110 1.32 10.88 7.14
N ARG A 111 1.44 11.61 6.04
CA ARG A 111 2.30 12.81 5.98
C ARG A 111 1.87 13.92 6.92
N LYS A 112 0.56 14.07 7.16
CA LYS A 112 0.06 15.06 8.12
C LYS A 112 0.32 14.57 9.54
N ILE A 113 0.11 13.28 9.82
CA ILE A 113 0.46 12.66 11.11
C ILE A 113 1.94 12.87 11.43
N GLN A 114 2.82 12.60 10.47
CA GLN A 114 4.28 12.69 10.63
C GLN A 114 4.80 14.13 10.81
N ARG A 115 4.12 15.15 10.25
CA ARG A 115 4.59 16.55 10.25
C ARG A 115 3.86 17.46 11.24
N ASN A 116 2.70 17.06 11.76
CA ASN A 116 1.91 17.91 12.63
C ASN A 116 2.52 17.95 14.04
N GLU A 117 3.10 19.07 14.45
CA GLU A 117 3.71 19.23 15.78
C GLU A 117 2.73 18.96 16.95
N GLY A 118 1.44 19.20 16.75
CA GLY A 118 0.40 18.87 17.74
C GLY A 118 0.26 17.37 18.01
N LEU A 119 0.80 16.51 17.15
CA LEU A 119 0.81 15.05 17.31
C LEU A 119 2.18 14.49 17.72
N SER A 120 3.17 15.33 18.03
CA SER A 120 4.53 14.90 18.41
C SER A 120 4.54 13.96 19.61
N GLY A 121 3.74 14.26 20.63
CA GLY A 121 3.58 13.41 21.82
C GLY A 121 2.98 12.04 21.49
N ALA A 122 1.97 11.99 20.62
CA ALA A 122 1.39 10.74 20.13
C ALA A 122 2.43 9.94 19.33
N ARG A 123 3.12 10.58 18.37
CA ARG A 123 4.14 9.92 17.52
C ARG A 123 5.21 9.20 18.31
N THR A 124 5.71 9.80 19.38
CA THR A 124 6.80 9.24 20.20
C THR A 124 6.41 7.93 20.89
N ARG A 125 5.11 7.71 21.17
CA ARG A 125 4.61 6.48 21.80
C ARG A 125 3.91 5.54 20.82
N LEU A 126 3.70 6.00 19.59
CA LEU A 126 2.79 5.36 18.64
C LEU A 126 3.24 3.94 18.32
N ALA A 127 4.52 3.69 18.05
CA ALA A 127 4.98 2.34 17.73
C ALA A 127 4.62 1.30 18.81
N GLY A 128 4.87 1.62 20.09
CA GLY A 128 4.49 0.73 21.20
C GLY A 128 2.98 0.64 21.45
N GLU A 129 2.23 1.71 21.18
CA GLU A 129 0.76 1.66 21.21
C GLU A 129 0.22 0.71 20.12
N LEU A 130 0.73 0.82 18.90
CA LEU A 130 0.35 -0.01 17.75
C LEU A 130 0.65 -1.50 18.01
N GLY A 131 1.77 -1.81 18.64
CA GLY A 131 2.07 -3.17 19.08
C GLY A 131 1.03 -3.71 20.05
N GLY A 132 0.63 -2.90 21.04
CA GLY A 132 -0.43 -3.28 21.98
C GLY A 132 -1.80 -3.42 21.33
N ILE A 133 -2.11 -2.62 20.31
CA ILE A 133 -3.34 -2.73 19.51
C ILE A 133 -3.35 -4.04 18.73
N LEU A 134 -2.28 -4.36 18.01
CA LEU A 134 -2.15 -5.62 17.26
C LEU A 134 -2.28 -6.82 18.18
N ALA A 135 -1.66 -6.80 19.36
CA ALA A 135 -1.82 -7.85 20.35
C ALA A 135 -3.28 -8.06 20.79
N ARG A 136 -4.10 -6.99 20.88
CA ARG A 136 -5.54 -7.11 21.16
C ARG A 136 -6.31 -7.69 19.98
N ILE A 137 -5.97 -7.29 18.76
CA ILE A 137 -6.56 -7.87 17.53
C ILE A 137 -6.28 -9.37 17.48
N HIS A 138 -5.04 -9.78 17.73
CA HIS A 138 -4.61 -11.17 17.64
C HIS A 138 -5.14 -12.05 18.79
N ALA A 139 -5.65 -11.43 19.86
CA ALA A 139 -6.30 -12.12 20.98
C ALA A 139 -7.80 -12.39 20.74
N VAL A 140 -8.39 -11.86 19.65
CA VAL A 140 -9.77 -12.16 19.27
C VAL A 140 -9.92 -13.67 19.04
N PRO A 141 -10.90 -14.34 19.67
CA PRO A 141 -11.13 -15.75 19.45
C PRO A 141 -11.47 -16.02 17.97
N VAL A 142 -10.71 -16.91 17.33
CA VAL A 142 -10.90 -17.28 15.91
C VAL A 142 -12.33 -17.77 15.62
N SER A 143 -13.02 -18.35 16.61
CA SER A 143 -14.42 -18.77 16.49
C SER A 143 -15.39 -17.63 16.17
N GLU A 144 -15.09 -16.39 16.60
CA GLU A 144 -15.91 -15.20 16.32
C GLU A 144 -15.78 -14.74 14.86
N VAL A 145 -14.70 -15.16 14.19
CA VAL A 145 -14.35 -14.75 12.83
C VAL A 145 -14.11 -15.95 11.90
N ALA A 146 -14.75 -17.09 12.19
CA ALA A 146 -14.53 -18.34 11.47
C ALA A 146 -14.94 -18.32 9.99
N MET A 147 -15.62 -17.26 9.53
CA MET A 147 -15.95 -17.05 8.12
C MET A 147 -14.76 -16.57 7.27
N LEU A 148 -13.65 -16.18 7.90
CA LEU A 148 -12.47 -15.68 7.22
C LEU A 148 -11.64 -16.80 6.57
N GLY A 149 -10.94 -16.45 5.49
CA GLY A 149 -9.99 -17.34 4.84
C GLY A 149 -8.83 -17.73 5.75
N THR A 150 -8.24 -18.90 5.51
CA THR A 150 -7.09 -19.43 6.27
C THR A 150 -5.92 -19.82 5.37
N ASP A 151 -5.96 -19.34 4.12
CA ASP A 151 -4.95 -19.66 3.11
C ASP A 151 -3.59 -19.10 3.49
N ASP A 152 -2.54 -19.80 3.09
CA ASP A 152 -1.18 -19.33 3.31
C ASP A 152 -0.92 -18.08 2.46
N PRO A 153 -0.67 -16.90 3.07
CA PRO A 153 -0.55 -15.64 2.34
C PRO A 153 0.63 -15.67 1.35
N LEU A 154 1.68 -16.47 1.60
CA LEU A 154 2.78 -16.65 0.65
C LEU A 154 2.33 -17.38 -0.62
N HIS A 155 1.49 -18.41 -0.48
CA HIS A 155 0.96 -19.13 -1.64
C HIS A 155 0.00 -18.25 -2.45
N VAL A 156 -0.89 -17.49 -1.78
CA VAL A 156 -1.80 -16.57 -2.48
C VAL A 156 -1.04 -15.54 -3.31
N VAL A 157 0.00 -14.91 -2.72
CA VAL A 157 0.86 -13.95 -3.42
C VAL A 157 1.64 -14.62 -4.56
N GLN A 158 2.15 -15.84 -4.34
CA GLN A 158 2.88 -16.59 -5.36
C GLN A 158 1.99 -16.95 -6.56
N ASP A 159 0.76 -17.40 -6.31
CA ASP A 159 -0.18 -17.81 -7.35
C ASP A 159 -0.64 -16.61 -8.18
N LEU A 160 -0.94 -15.48 -7.53
CA LEU A 160 -1.21 -14.22 -8.22
C LEU A 160 -0.01 -13.77 -9.07
N TYR A 161 1.19 -13.82 -8.51
CA TYR A 161 2.38 -13.46 -9.28
C TYR A 161 2.55 -14.37 -10.51
N ARG A 162 2.28 -15.67 -10.37
CA ARG A 162 2.36 -16.64 -11.47
C ARG A 162 1.25 -16.48 -12.51
N SER A 163 0.16 -15.79 -12.19
CA SER A 163 -0.87 -15.46 -13.18
C SER A 163 -0.44 -14.36 -14.16
N PHE A 164 0.68 -13.68 -13.89
CA PHE A 164 1.24 -12.67 -14.78
C PHE A 164 2.14 -13.30 -15.87
N SER A 165 2.12 -12.73 -17.08
CA SER A 165 2.88 -13.23 -18.24
C SER A 165 4.36 -12.86 -18.28
N GLU A 166 4.88 -12.08 -17.33
CA GLU A 166 6.27 -11.61 -17.35
C GLU A 166 6.95 -11.91 -16.00
N PRO A 167 7.69 -13.01 -15.85
CA PRO A 167 8.39 -13.30 -14.60
C PRO A 167 9.52 -12.27 -14.36
N ARG A 168 9.83 -11.99 -13.09
CA ARG A 168 10.83 -11.01 -12.65
C ARG A 168 11.89 -11.67 -11.78
N PRO A 169 13.20 -11.51 -12.10
CA PRO A 169 14.29 -12.14 -11.36
C PRO A 169 14.24 -11.92 -9.85
N VAL A 170 13.98 -10.68 -9.41
CA VAL A 170 13.93 -10.33 -7.97
C VAL A 170 12.79 -11.01 -7.25
N VAL A 171 11.65 -11.20 -7.91
CA VAL A 171 10.50 -11.93 -7.32
C VAL A 171 10.85 -13.40 -7.14
N GLU A 172 11.50 -14.03 -8.12
CA GLU A 172 11.92 -15.44 -8.02
C GLU A 172 12.96 -15.64 -6.91
N ILE A 173 13.90 -14.71 -6.78
CA ILE A 173 14.90 -14.69 -5.69
C ILE A 173 14.19 -14.55 -4.34
N ALA A 174 13.26 -13.60 -4.20
CA ALA A 174 12.52 -13.38 -2.96
C ALA A 174 11.65 -14.58 -2.58
N LEU A 175 10.94 -15.19 -3.53
CA LEU A 175 10.16 -16.41 -3.29
C LEU A 175 11.06 -17.57 -2.84
N ARG A 176 12.22 -17.78 -3.46
CA ARG A 176 13.19 -18.80 -3.01
C ARG A 176 13.70 -18.50 -1.60
N TRP A 177 14.05 -17.25 -1.31
CA TRP A 177 14.51 -16.83 0.01
C TRP A 177 13.43 -17.05 1.07
N LEU A 178 12.18 -16.65 0.82
CA LEU A 178 11.06 -16.81 1.75
C LEU A 178 10.78 -18.28 2.05
N ASN A 179 10.79 -19.14 1.03
CA ASN A 179 10.61 -20.58 1.21
C ASN A 179 11.76 -21.21 2.02
N ALA A 180 13.00 -20.77 1.82
CA ALA A 180 14.18 -21.31 2.51
C ALA A 180 14.31 -20.85 3.98
N HIS A 181 13.76 -19.69 4.33
CA HIS A 181 13.95 -19.06 5.64
C HIS A 181 12.67 -18.96 6.48
N ARG A 182 11.63 -19.74 6.14
CA ARG A 182 10.32 -19.64 6.79
C ARG A 182 10.41 -19.91 8.30
N PRO A 183 9.92 -18.99 9.16
CA PRO A 183 9.91 -19.20 10.59
C PRO A 183 8.84 -20.23 11.01
N PRO A 184 8.94 -20.82 12.22
CA PRO A 184 7.84 -21.57 12.81
C PRO A 184 6.58 -20.71 12.93
N ALA A 185 5.40 -21.32 12.76
CA ALA A 185 4.13 -20.61 12.89
C ALA A 185 3.82 -20.29 14.36
N HIS A 186 3.28 -19.10 14.62
CA HIS A 186 2.92 -18.61 15.96
C HIS A 186 1.47 -18.91 16.37
N GLY A 187 0.78 -19.75 15.61
CA GLY A 187 -0.64 -20.05 15.76
C GLY A 187 -1.51 -19.28 14.78
N LYS A 188 -2.83 -19.50 14.88
CA LYS A 188 -3.83 -18.83 14.05
C LYS A 188 -4.51 -17.73 14.84
N ALA A 189 -4.47 -16.51 14.33
CA ALA A 189 -5.09 -15.32 14.91
C ALA A 189 -5.91 -14.58 13.85
N LEU A 190 -6.80 -13.70 14.30
CA LEU A 190 -7.34 -12.66 13.42
C LEU A 190 -6.18 -11.74 13.01
N VAL A 191 -5.91 -11.66 11.71
CA VAL A 191 -4.93 -10.76 11.09
C VAL A 191 -5.71 -9.67 10.38
N HIS A 192 -5.38 -8.41 10.63
CA HIS A 192 -6.00 -7.26 9.98
C HIS A 192 -5.70 -7.23 8.47
N GLY A 193 -4.47 -7.59 8.09
CA GLY A 193 -4.05 -7.79 6.71
C GLY A 193 -3.59 -6.51 6.02
N ASP A 194 -4.13 -5.34 6.37
CA ASP A 194 -3.61 -4.03 5.93
C ASP A 194 -3.34 -3.05 7.09
N PHE A 195 -2.71 -3.51 8.17
CA PHE A 195 -2.43 -2.66 9.34
C PHE A 195 -1.26 -1.70 9.08
N ARG A 196 -1.57 -0.47 8.66
CA ARG A 196 -0.59 0.58 8.31
C ARG A 196 -1.09 1.97 8.67
N LEU A 197 -0.20 2.95 8.79
CA LEU A 197 -0.53 4.31 9.24
C LEU A 197 -1.65 4.99 8.46
N GLY A 198 -1.81 4.68 7.17
CA GLY A 198 -2.90 5.23 6.34
C GLY A 198 -4.29 4.68 6.66
N ASN A 199 -4.38 3.60 7.43
CA ASN A 199 -5.61 2.97 7.89
C ASN A 199 -5.84 3.20 9.40
N LEU A 200 -5.13 4.16 9.98
CA LEU A 200 -5.27 4.54 11.38
C LEU A 200 -5.79 5.97 11.48
N LEU A 201 -6.65 6.24 12.45
CA LEU A 201 -7.01 7.59 12.86
C LEU A 201 -6.20 7.97 14.09
N ILE A 202 -5.36 9.00 13.96
CA ILE A 202 -4.55 9.52 15.07
C ILE A 202 -5.20 10.81 15.57
N ALA A 203 -5.51 10.87 16.87
CA ALA A 203 -6.13 12.02 17.51
C ALA A 203 -5.56 12.21 18.91
N GLY A 204 -5.35 13.48 19.29
CA GLY A 204 -4.85 13.80 20.63
C GLY A 204 -3.51 13.14 20.92
N ASP A 205 -3.52 12.18 21.84
CA ASP A 205 -2.34 11.52 22.40
C ASP A 205 -2.11 10.08 21.93
N GLY A 206 -2.92 9.57 20.98
CA GLY A 206 -2.80 8.19 20.47
C GLY A 206 -3.71 7.85 19.28
N THR A 207 -4.02 6.56 19.15
CA THR A 207 -4.83 5.98 18.07
C THR A 207 -6.30 5.99 18.45
N ALA A 208 -7.10 6.76 17.71
CA ALA A 208 -8.54 6.84 17.87
C ALA A 208 -9.29 5.71 17.15
N GLY A 209 -8.75 5.19 16.05
CA GLY A 209 -9.43 4.20 15.22
C GLY A 209 -8.50 3.36 14.33
N VAL A 210 -8.77 2.06 14.27
CA VAL A 210 -8.24 1.13 13.27
C VAL A 210 -9.32 0.89 12.22
N LEU A 211 -9.00 1.24 10.97
CA LEU A 211 -9.91 1.22 9.84
C LEU A 211 -9.53 0.13 8.84
N ASP A 212 -10.46 -0.16 7.93
CA ASP A 212 -10.23 -0.94 6.72
C ASP A 212 -9.85 -2.42 6.92
N TRP A 213 -10.85 -3.21 7.31
CA TRP A 213 -10.73 -4.63 7.60
C TRP A 213 -11.05 -5.52 6.39
N GLU A 214 -10.97 -4.99 5.17
CA GLU A 214 -11.39 -5.72 3.95
C GLU A 214 -10.46 -6.88 3.56
N LEU A 215 -9.22 -6.86 4.09
CA LEU A 215 -8.20 -7.90 3.91
C LEU A 215 -8.03 -8.80 5.14
N ALA A 216 -8.93 -8.67 6.12
CA ALA A 216 -8.85 -9.47 7.33
C ALA A 216 -8.94 -10.95 7.00
N HIS A 217 -8.11 -11.76 7.65
CA HIS A 217 -8.07 -13.20 7.47
C HIS A 217 -7.58 -13.88 8.74
N ILE A 218 -7.60 -15.21 8.77
CA ILE A 218 -7.03 -15.99 9.86
C ILE A 218 -5.63 -16.44 9.44
N GLY A 219 -4.61 -15.94 10.13
CA GLY A 219 -3.20 -16.13 9.75
C GLY A 219 -2.25 -16.11 10.94
N ASP A 220 -0.96 -15.97 10.66
CA ASP A 220 0.06 -15.80 11.69
C ASP A 220 0.03 -14.33 12.19
N PRO A 221 -0.03 -14.08 13.51
CA PRO A 221 -0.09 -12.73 14.07
C PRO A 221 1.11 -11.84 13.70
N VAL A 222 2.28 -12.42 13.38
CA VAL A 222 3.47 -11.63 13.05
C VAL A 222 3.36 -10.98 11.66
N GLU A 223 2.41 -11.40 10.83
CA GLU A 223 2.14 -10.79 9.52
C GLU A 223 1.84 -9.29 9.63
N ASP A 224 0.95 -8.88 10.53
CA ASP A 224 0.58 -7.46 10.67
C ASP A 224 1.75 -6.61 11.21
N LEU A 225 2.57 -7.19 12.10
CA LEU A 225 3.77 -6.52 12.63
C LEU A 225 4.80 -6.30 11.51
N GLY A 226 5.06 -7.33 10.70
CA GLY A 226 5.96 -7.25 9.55
C GLY A 226 5.44 -6.29 8.48
N TRP A 227 4.13 -6.32 8.21
CA TRP A 227 3.48 -5.38 7.29
C TRP A 227 3.73 -3.95 7.71
N LEU A 228 3.50 -3.60 8.97
CA LEU A 228 3.72 -2.24 9.50
C LEU A 228 5.18 -1.75 9.35
N CYS A 229 6.15 -2.65 9.23
CA CYS A 229 7.57 -2.35 9.04
C CYS A 229 8.01 -2.13 7.59
N VAL A 230 7.17 -2.51 6.60
CA VAL A 230 7.49 -2.40 5.16
C VAL A 230 7.78 -0.93 4.80
N ARG A 231 8.87 -0.71 4.04
CA ARG A 231 9.37 0.64 3.70
C ARG A 231 8.32 1.52 3.00
N ALA A 232 7.44 0.93 2.18
CA ALA A 232 6.34 1.63 1.52
C ALA A 232 5.41 2.36 2.51
N TRP A 233 5.24 1.82 3.72
CA TRP A 233 4.36 2.41 4.75
C TRP A 233 5.06 3.38 5.68
N ARG A 234 6.31 3.74 5.39
CA ARG A 234 7.01 4.77 6.16
C ARG A 234 6.71 6.18 5.67
N PHE A 235 6.10 6.34 4.49
CA PHE A 235 5.63 7.62 3.93
C PHE A 235 6.68 8.77 3.91
N GLY A 236 7.96 8.40 3.89
CA GLY A 236 9.09 9.33 3.93
C GLY A 236 9.68 9.59 5.32
N GLY A 237 9.21 8.93 6.37
CA GLY A 237 9.91 8.85 7.65
C GLY A 237 11.01 7.77 7.64
N ASP A 238 12.04 7.96 8.44
CA ASP A 238 13.20 7.07 8.47
C ASP A 238 13.01 5.86 9.40
N ALA A 239 12.17 6.02 10.43
CA ALA A 239 11.96 5.01 11.44
C ALA A 239 11.23 3.77 10.86
N PRO A 240 11.60 2.55 11.28
CA PRO A 240 11.16 1.34 10.61
C PRO A 240 9.66 1.06 10.73
N VAL A 241 9.03 1.45 11.83
CA VAL A 241 7.61 1.22 12.07
C VAL A 241 6.83 2.44 11.61
N ALA A 242 6.12 2.33 10.49
CA ALA A 242 5.28 3.39 9.92
C ALA A 242 5.97 4.78 9.74
N GLY A 243 7.31 4.84 9.75
CA GLY A 243 8.06 6.10 9.72
C GLY A 243 8.03 6.89 11.04
N VAL A 244 7.58 6.29 12.15
CA VAL A 244 7.35 6.99 13.43
C VAL A 244 8.04 6.37 14.66
N GLY A 245 8.47 5.10 14.62
CA GLY A 245 9.16 4.48 15.76
C GLY A 245 9.97 3.23 15.41
N THR A 246 10.60 2.63 16.41
CA THR A 246 11.53 1.50 16.26
C THR A 246 10.82 0.15 16.30
N ARG A 247 11.46 -0.91 15.80
CA ARG A 247 10.91 -2.27 15.86
C ARG A 247 10.85 -2.77 17.31
N GLU A 248 11.81 -2.35 18.13
CA GLU A 248 11.89 -2.64 19.56
C GLU A 248 10.70 -2.06 20.29
N GLU A 249 10.36 -0.79 20.06
CA GLU A 249 9.17 -0.15 20.65
C GLU A 249 7.88 -0.89 20.29
N LEU A 250 7.74 -1.28 19.01
CA LEU A 250 6.61 -2.07 18.52
C LEU A 250 6.49 -3.42 19.25
N LEU A 251 7.60 -4.17 19.31
CA LEU A 251 7.64 -5.48 19.95
C LEU A 251 7.43 -5.38 21.47
N ASP A 252 7.98 -4.37 22.14
CA ASP A 252 7.74 -4.08 23.56
C ASP A 252 6.26 -3.79 23.83
N GLY A 253 5.63 -3.04 22.93
CA GLY A 253 4.20 -2.78 22.92
C GLY A 253 3.35 -4.04 22.83
N TYR A 254 3.71 -4.90 21.87
CA TYR A 254 3.06 -6.18 21.62
C TYR A 254 3.18 -7.12 22.82
N GLU A 255 4.40 -7.35 23.30
CA GLU A 255 4.72 -8.26 24.41
C GLU A 255 3.98 -7.90 25.70
N ARG A 256 3.84 -6.60 25.99
CA ARG A 256 3.12 -6.11 27.18
C ARG A 256 1.68 -6.62 27.25
N VAL A 257 1.03 -6.78 26.11
CA VAL A 257 -0.37 -7.22 26.00
C VAL A 257 -0.47 -8.71 25.70
N ALA A 258 0.27 -9.20 24.69
CA ALA A 258 0.22 -10.58 24.23
C ALA A 258 0.88 -11.57 25.22
N ARG A 259 1.76 -11.09 26.11
CA ARG A 259 2.55 -11.89 27.06
C ARG A 259 3.55 -12.85 26.39
N TRP A 260 3.87 -12.60 25.13
CA TRP A 260 4.96 -13.23 24.39
C TRP A 260 5.50 -12.25 23.35
N ARG A 261 6.72 -12.48 22.88
CA ARG A 261 7.42 -11.61 21.93
C ARG A 261 7.88 -12.41 20.70
N PRO A 262 7.54 -11.97 19.48
CA PRO A 262 8.13 -12.53 18.26
C PRO A 262 9.66 -12.40 18.24
N ASP A 263 10.37 -13.39 17.69
CA ASP A 263 11.80 -13.27 17.41
C ASP A 263 12.00 -12.17 16.34
N PRO A 264 12.99 -11.26 16.48
CA PRO A 264 13.31 -10.30 15.44
C PRO A 264 13.54 -10.90 14.05
N LYS A 265 14.02 -12.15 13.95
CA LYS A 265 14.20 -12.87 12.68
C LYS A 265 12.85 -13.25 12.04
N ASP A 266 11.86 -13.60 12.85
CA ASP A 266 10.52 -13.92 12.35
C ASP A 266 9.86 -12.65 11.82
N LEU A 267 9.97 -11.53 12.57
CA LEU A 267 9.53 -10.22 12.11
C LEU A 267 10.21 -9.82 10.79
N HIS A 268 11.51 -10.06 10.67
CA HIS A 268 12.26 -9.78 9.46
C HIS A 268 11.75 -10.59 8.25
N TRP A 269 11.44 -11.88 8.44
CA TRP A 269 10.84 -12.70 7.40
C TRP A 269 9.48 -12.13 6.94
N TRP A 270 8.63 -11.73 7.88
CA TRP A 270 7.34 -11.12 7.57
C TRP A 270 7.46 -9.73 6.92
N GLU A 271 8.50 -8.96 7.23
CA GLU A 271 8.81 -7.70 6.54
C GLU A 271 9.25 -7.96 5.09
N VAL A 272 10.08 -8.98 4.84
CA VAL A 272 10.46 -9.42 3.48
C VAL A 272 9.22 -9.86 2.70
N PHE A 273 8.37 -10.69 3.32
CA PHE A 273 7.11 -11.13 2.72
C PHE A 273 6.20 -9.93 2.40
N GLY A 274 6.06 -8.99 3.34
CA GLY A 274 5.27 -7.76 3.14
C GLY A 274 5.78 -6.93 1.97
N THR A 275 7.10 -6.75 1.82
CA THR A 275 7.67 -6.03 0.66
C THR A 275 7.38 -6.79 -0.64
N LEU A 276 7.47 -8.12 -0.67
CA LEU A 276 7.09 -8.93 -1.84
C LEU A 276 5.59 -8.81 -2.15
N ARG A 277 4.74 -8.91 -1.14
CA ARG A 277 3.29 -8.78 -1.28
C ARG A 277 2.92 -7.42 -1.89
N TRP A 278 3.53 -6.34 -1.41
CA TRP A 278 3.31 -5.01 -1.99
C TRP A 278 3.78 -4.91 -3.44
N LEU A 279 4.91 -5.51 -3.80
CA LEU A 279 5.39 -5.56 -5.19
C LEU A 279 4.35 -6.22 -6.11
N VAL A 280 3.87 -7.40 -5.73
CA VAL A 280 2.90 -8.18 -6.52
C VAL A 280 1.56 -7.45 -6.61
N LEU A 281 1.08 -6.88 -5.50
CA LEU A 281 -0.13 -6.04 -5.48
C LEU A 281 -0.01 -4.81 -6.38
N GLY A 282 1.11 -4.09 -6.30
CA GLY A 282 1.37 -2.93 -7.15
C GLY A 282 1.35 -3.31 -8.64
N ARG A 283 1.85 -4.49 -8.98
CA ARG A 283 1.77 -5.03 -10.34
C ARG A 283 0.34 -5.40 -10.75
N PHE A 284 -0.42 -6.06 -9.89
CA PHE A 284 -1.84 -6.36 -10.13
C PHE A 284 -2.64 -5.08 -10.40
N GLN A 285 -2.44 -4.06 -9.59
CA GLN A 285 -3.07 -2.75 -9.74
C GLN A 285 -2.69 -2.09 -11.08
N ALA A 286 -1.43 -2.17 -11.50
CA ALA A 286 -1.00 -1.67 -12.80
C ALA A 286 -1.63 -2.41 -13.98
N GLN A 287 -1.83 -3.73 -13.86
CA GLN A 287 -2.46 -4.53 -14.91
C GLN A 287 -3.91 -4.12 -15.18
N LYS A 288 -4.68 -3.71 -14.16
CA LYS A 288 -6.03 -3.17 -14.36
C LYS A 288 -6.04 -1.96 -15.30
N HIS A 289 -5.03 -1.10 -15.20
CA HIS A 289 -4.87 0.02 -16.12
C HIS A 289 -4.43 -0.43 -17.51
N ILE A 290 -3.43 -1.30 -17.61
CA ILE A 290 -2.88 -1.79 -18.89
C ILE A 290 -3.94 -2.55 -19.70
N ALA A 291 -4.76 -3.37 -19.04
CA ALA A 291 -5.86 -4.10 -19.65
C ALA A 291 -7.07 -3.21 -19.99
N GLY A 292 -7.07 -1.94 -19.58
CA GLY A 292 -8.16 -1.00 -19.81
C GLY A 292 -9.39 -1.21 -18.93
N THR A 293 -9.35 -2.15 -17.96
CA THR A 293 -10.47 -2.39 -17.03
C THR A 293 -10.66 -1.21 -16.08
N GLU A 294 -9.57 -0.55 -15.67
CA GLU A 294 -9.60 0.65 -14.85
C GLU A 294 -8.56 1.68 -15.33
N PRO A 295 -8.92 2.56 -16.28
CA PRO A 295 -8.01 3.58 -16.78
C PRO A 295 -7.63 4.58 -15.68
N SER A 296 -6.38 4.53 -15.20
CA SER A 296 -5.90 5.41 -14.12
C SER A 296 -4.40 5.70 -14.24
N ALA A 297 -4.06 6.99 -14.30
CA ALA A 297 -2.68 7.46 -14.22
C ALA A 297 -2.01 7.08 -12.89
N GLU A 298 -2.81 6.91 -11.83
CA GLU A 298 -2.34 6.46 -10.52
C GLU A 298 -1.84 5.01 -10.57
N LEU A 299 -2.66 4.13 -11.14
CA LEU A 299 -2.32 2.71 -11.34
C LEU A 299 -1.12 2.56 -12.29
N ALA A 300 -1.05 3.38 -13.34
CA ALA A 300 0.11 3.44 -14.24
C ALA A 300 1.40 3.83 -13.49
N ALA A 301 1.33 4.84 -12.62
CA ALA A 301 2.44 5.29 -11.79
C ALA A 301 2.88 4.21 -10.79
N ILE A 302 1.94 3.47 -10.19
CA ILE A 302 2.24 2.32 -9.34
C ILE A 302 3.05 1.28 -10.12
N GLY A 303 2.61 0.92 -11.32
CA GLY A 303 3.31 -0.05 -12.18
C GLY A 303 4.75 0.34 -12.48
N ARG A 304 5.00 1.62 -12.77
CA ARG A 304 6.37 2.13 -12.98
C ARG A 304 7.23 2.11 -11.72
N ARG A 305 6.63 2.17 -10.52
CA ARG A 305 7.33 2.20 -9.23
C ARG A 305 7.51 0.82 -8.58
N VAL A 306 7.09 -0.27 -9.22
CA VAL A 306 7.35 -1.65 -8.77
C VAL A 306 8.84 -1.88 -8.48
N CYS A 307 9.74 -1.24 -9.22
CA CYS A 307 11.20 -1.31 -9.01
C CYS A 307 11.68 -0.78 -7.65
N GLU A 308 10.89 0.06 -6.96
CA GLU A 308 11.19 0.47 -5.58
C GLU A 308 11.13 -0.73 -4.64
N SER A 309 10.11 -1.59 -4.80
CA SER A 309 9.94 -2.78 -3.99
C SER A 309 10.96 -3.86 -4.34
N GLU A 310 11.38 -3.94 -5.61
CA GLU A 310 12.50 -4.81 -6.01
C GLU A 310 13.79 -4.40 -5.31
N TRP A 311 14.09 -3.11 -5.30
CA TRP A 311 15.26 -2.58 -4.58
C TRP A 311 15.16 -2.82 -3.08
N ASP A 312 13.98 -2.58 -2.49
CA ASP A 312 13.75 -2.80 -1.06
C ASP A 312 13.88 -4.29 -0.68
N LEU A 313 13.41 -5.20 -1.54
CA LEU A 313 13.61 -6.65 -1.39
C LEU A 313 15.09 -7.04 -1.39
N LEU A 314 15.85 -6.52 -2.37
CA LEU A 314 17.28 -6.79 -2.45
C LEU A 314 18.03 -6.28 -1.22
N ARG A 315 17.66 -5.09 -0.71
CA ARG A 315 18.25 -4.51 0.51
C ARG A 315 17.91 -5.33 1.75
N ILE A 316 16.62 -5.61 1.97
CA ILE A 316 16.19 -6.29 3.19
C ILE A 316 16.71 -7.73 3.25
N MET A 317 16.87 -8.42 2.10
CA MET A 317 17.53 -9.73 2.04
C MET A 317 19.06 -9.69 2.14
N GLY A 318 19.68 -8.50 2.23
CA GLY A 318 21.12 -8.33 2.33
C GLY A 318 21.89 -8.62 1.03
N LEU A 319 21.26 -8.45 -0.13
CA LEU A 319 21.85 -8.72 -1.45
C LEU A 319 22.50 -7.49 -2.11
N VAL A 320 22.34 -6.31 -1.51
CA VAL A 320 22.97 -5.05 -1.93
C VAL A 320 23.43 -4.26 -0.72
N ASP A 321 24.55 -3.54 -0.88
CA ASP A 321 25.09 -2.65 0.14
C ASP A 321 24.52 -1.23 0.01
N ASP A 322 24.16 -0.64 1.15
CA ASP A 322 23.53 0.68 1.25
C ASP A 322 24.48 1.87 0.97
N VAL A 323 25.78 1.61 0.80
CA VAL A 323 26.84 2.62 0.89
C VAL A 323 27.34 3.09 -0.48
N VAL A 324 27.15 2.30 -1.54
CA VAL A 324 27.68 2.61 -2.87
C VAL A 324 26.55 3.10 -3.77
N PRO A 325 26.44 4.41 -4.06
CA PRO A 325 25.49 4.87 -5.06
C PRO A 325 25.85 4.21 -6.39
N PRO A 326 24.86 3.71 -7.14
CA PRO A 326 25.15 3.05 -8.39
C PRO A 326 25.92 3.99 -9.33
N PRO A 327 26.73 3.47 -10.27
CA PRO A 327 27.51 4.29 -11.21
C PRO A 327 26.60 5.19 -12.05
N GLU A 328 27.05 6.40 -12.37
CA GLU A 328 26.28 7.37 -13.15
C GLU A 328 25.79 6.76 -14.48
N PRO A 329 24.56 7.08 -14.92
CA PRO A 329 24.04 6.53 -16.16
C PRO A 329 24.88 7.03 -17.34
N VAL A 330 25.16 6.14 -18.28
CA VAL A 330 25.69 6.55 -19.58
C VAL A 330 24.55 7.25 -20.34
N PRO A 331 24.68 8.53 -20.71
CA PRO A 331 23.65 9.22 -21.47
C PRO A 331 23.42 8.51 -22.80
N ALA A 332 22.20 8.59 -23.33
CA ALA A 332 21.95 8.17 -24.70
C ALA A 332 22.90 8.93 -25.64
N PRO A 333 23.47 8.28 -26.67
CA PRO A 333 24.21 9.02 -27.69
C PRO A 333 23.30 10.08 -28.32
N GLU A 334 23.74 11.33 -28.31
CA GLU A 334 23.03 12.42 -29.01
C GLU A 334 23.02 12.10 -30.50
N LEU A 335 21.83 11.89 -31.06
CA LEU A 335 21.67 11.72 -32.50
C LEU A 335 21.87 13.09 -33.17
N PRO A 336 22.85 13.25 -34.08
CA PRO A 336 23.02 14.51 -34.79
C PRO A 336 21.82 14.77 -35.70
N GLY A 337 21.13 15.88 -35.46
CA GLY A 337 19.99 16.34 -36.28
C GLY A 337 18.69 15.64 -35.89
N ASP A 338 17.82 16.35 -35.16
CA ASP A 338 16.44 15.92 -34.98
C ASP A 338 15.75 15.98 -36.34
N LEU A 339 15.33 14.83 -36.88
CA LEU A 339 14.51 14.72 -38.09
C LEU A 339 13.27 15.63 -38.00
N HIS A 340 12.79 15.87 -36.79
CA HIS A 340 11.59 16.64 -36.50
C HIS A 340 11.88 18.11 -36.13
N GLY A 341 13.13 18.54 -36.15
CA GLY A 341 13.54 19.92 -35.90
C GLY A 341 13.59 20.33 -34.43
N LEU A 342 13.64 21.64 -34.17
CA LEU A 342 13.65 22.22 -32.83
C LEU A 342 12.36 23.01 -32.55
N PRO A 343 11.87 23.07 -31.31
CA PRO A 343 12.37 22.39 -30.11
C PRO A 343 12.19 20.86 -30.15
N GLY A 344 13.16 20.12 -29.60
CA GLY A 344 13.12 18.66 -29.60
C GLY A 344 12.19 18.08 -28.53
N VAL A 345 12.01 16.76 -28.51
CA VAL A 345 11.14 16.07 -27.53
C VAL A 345 11.49 16.41 -26.08
N ALA A 346 12.79 16.51 -25.76
CA ALA A 346 13.28 16.90 -24.45
C ALA A 346 12.79 18.29 -24.01
N ASP A 347 12.95 19.28 -24.90
CA ASP A 347 12.53 20.67 -24.67
C ASP A 347 11.01 20.77 -24.48
N LEU A 348 10.25 20.03 -25.31
CA LEU A 348 8.79 19.99 -25.24
C LEU A 348 8.31 19.39 -23.91
N LEU A 349 8.93 18.31 -23.45
CA LEU A 349 8.61 17.70 -22.15
C LEU A 349 8.93 18.64 -21.00
N ASP A 350 10.07 19.32 -21.03
CA ASP A 350 10.48 20.26 -19.99
C ASP A 350 9.51 21.45 -19.90
N ALA A 351 9.15 22.05 -21.05
CA ALA A 351 8.17 23.13 -21.12
C ALA A 351 6.79 22.73 -20.57
N VAL A 352 6.30 21.53 -20.91
CA VAL A 352 5.02 21.02 -20.38
C VAL A 352 5.11 20.75 -18.87
N ILE A 353 6.20 20.15 -18.39
CA ILE A 353 6.39 19.89 -16.95
C ILE A 353 6.40 21.19 -16.16
N GLU A 354 7.06 22.22 -16.66
CA GLU A 354 7.12 23.57 -16.08
C GLU A 354 5.72 24.21 -16.06
N GLU A 355 5.02 24.26 -17.20
CA GLU A 355 3.67 24.87 -17.27
C GLU A 355 2.68 24.17 -16.33
N LEU A 356 2.68 22.83 -16.29
CA LEU A 356 1.81 22.07 -15.39
C LEU A 356 2.16 22.35 -13.91
N GLY A 357 3.44 22.47 -13.58
CA GLY A 357 3.94 22.62 -12.21
C GLY A 357 3.82 24.04 -11.67
N ASP A 358 4.32 25.00 -12.42
CA ASP A 358 4.53 26.38 -11.97
C ASP A 358 3.42 27.31 -12.47
N GLY A 359 2.83 27.01 -13.64
CA GLY A 359 1.69 27.75 -14.19
C GLY A 359 0.34 27.28 -13.64
N ILE A 360 0.01 26.01 -13.86
CA ILE A 360 -1.34 25.46 -13.59
C ILE A 360 -1.52 25.06 -12.14
N ALA A 361 -0.58 24.31 -11.54
CA ALA A 361 -0.79 23.74 -10.21
C ALA A 361 -1.14 24.77 -9.11
N PRO A 362 -0.53 25.98 -9.05
CA PRO A 362 -0.88 26.99 -8.06
C PRO A 362 -2.31 27.54 -8.19
N SER A 363 -2.91 27.44 -9.37
CA SER A 363 -4.28 27.91 -9.63
C SER A 363 -5.37 26.92 -9.20
N LEU A 364 -5.01 25.67 -8.90
CA LEU A 364 -5.97 24.63 -8.54
C LEU A 364 -6.40 24.71 -7.08
N THR A 365 -7.70 24.93 -6.86
CA THR A 365 -8.31 24.94 -5.52
C THR A 365 -8.86 23.58 -5.10
N ASP A 366 -9.20 22.70 -6.06
CA ASP A 366 -9.62 21.33 -5.78
C ASP A 366 -8.42 20.44 -5.43
N ALA A 367 -8.39 19.93 -4.19
CA ALA A 367 -7.31 19.07 -3.72
C ALA A 367 -7.18 17.78 -4.54
N GLY A 368 -8.30 17.23 -5.06
CA GLY A 368 -8.29 16.05 -5.91
C GLY A 368 -7.64 16.30 -7.27
N ALA A 369 -7.97 17.41 -7.92
CA ALA A 369 -7.36 17.84 -9.17
C ALA A 369 -5.88 18.15 -8.99
N ALA A 370 -5.52 18.88 -7.94
CA ALA A 370 -4.12 19.18 -7.61
C ALA A 370 -3.31 17.90 -7.38
N TYR A 371 -3.91 16.88 -6.75
CA TYR A 371 -3.30 15.57 -6.56
C TYR A 371 -3.10 14.81 -7.88
N ARG A 372 -4.13 14.72 -8.74
CA ARG A 372 -4.01 14.07 -10.06
C ARG A 372 -2.96 14.75 -10.93
N LEU A 373 -2.91 16.09 -10.92
CA LEU A 373 -1.91 16.85 -11.65
C LEU A 373 -0.49 16.48 -11.20
N LYS A 374 -0.25 16.36 -9.89
CA LYS A 374 1.06 15.92 -9.37
C LYS A 374 1.46 14.53 -9.89
N ILE A 375 0.52 13.59 -10.00
CA ILE A 375 0.78 12.26 -10.58
C ILE A 375 1.18 12.41 -12.05
N CYS A 376 0.41 13.15 -12.85
CA CYS A 376 0.71 13.39 -14.26
C CYS A 376 2.09 14.03 -14.46
N THR A 377 2.42 15.09 -13.71
CA THR A 377 3.75 15.73 -13.77
C THR A 377 4.85 14.75 -13.36
N SER A 378 4.60 13.88 -12.37
CA SER A 378 5.56 12.84 -11.97
C SER A 378 5.81 11.84 -13.10
N LEU A 379 4.77 11.37 -13.79
CA LEU A 379 4.88 10.47 -14.94
C LEU A 379 5.63 11.12 -16.11
N LEU A 380 5.36 12.40 -16.42
CA LEU A 380 6.10 13.12 -17.46
C LEU A 380 7.60 13.20 -17.14
N ARG A 381 7.97 13.43 -15.87
CA ARG A 381 9.37 13.39 -15.44
C ARG A 381 10.00 12.00 -15.59
N VAL A 382 9.23 10.92 -15.41
CA VAL A 382 9.69 9.55 -15.70
C VAL A 382 9.97 9.40 -17.20
N VAL A 383 9.02 9.80 -18.05
CA VAL A 383 9.18 9.75 -19.51
C VAL A 383 10.39 10.56 -19.97
N ARG A 384 10.58 11.77 -19.43
CA ARG A 384 11.74 12.64 -19.70
C ARG A 384 13.07 11.97 -19.39
N ARG A 385 13.17 11.28 -18.23
CA ARG A 385 14.37 10.52 -17.86
C ARG A 385 14.57 9.31 -18.76
N GLU A 386 13.51 8.54 -19.03
CA GLU A 386 13.59 7.37 -19.92
C GLU A 386 14.06 7.76 -21.33
N HIS A 387 13.61 8.91 -21.84
CA HIS A 387 14.08 9.45 -23.11
C HIS A 387 15.59 9.77 -23.08
N GLN A 388 16.09 10.34 -21.97
CA GLN A 388 17.49 10.78 -21.85
C GLN A 388 18.49 9.63 -21.70
N ILE A 389 18.15 8.57 -20.94
CA ILE A 389 19.12 7.51 -20.58
C ILE A 389 18.68 6.10 -20.99
N GLY A 390 17.43 5.91 -21.42
CA GLY A 390 16.84 4.57 -21.58
C GLY A 390 17.45 3.73 -22.70
N SER A 391 17.94 4.33 -23.79
CA SER A 391 18.62 3.57 -24.86
C SER A 391 19.96 3.00 -24.40
N GLY A 392 20.77 3.80 -23.69
CA GLY A 392 22.03 3.35 -23.10
C GLY A 392 21.81 2.24 -22.07
N GLN A 393 20.78 2.38 -21.22
CA GLN A 393 20.40 1.34 -20.25
C GLN A 393 19.99 0.03 -20.93
N ARG A 394 19.21 0.07 -22.03
CA ARG A 394 18.84 -1.14 -22.77
C ARG A 394 20.07 -1.88 -23.33
N VAL A 395 21.04 -1.15 -23.89
CA VAL A 395 22.29 -1.75 -24.38
C VAL A 395 23.09 -2.38 -23.23
N ALA A 396 23.23 -1.67 -22.11
CA ALA A 396 23.95 -2.17 -20.94
C ALA A 396 23.28 -3.42 -20.34
N HIS A 397 21.94 -3.42 -20.24
CA HIS A 397 21.16 -4.56 -19.75
C HIS A 397 21.30 -5.79 -20.66
N SER A 398 21.15 -5.63 -21.98
CA SER A 398 21.37 -6.73 -22.93
C SER A 398 22.79 -7.29 -22.84
N GLY A 399 23.79 -6.42 -22.64
CA GLY A 399 25.17 -6.85 -22.43
C GLY A 399 25.36 -7.70 -21.17
N ARG A 400 24.65 -7.39 -20.06
CA ARG A 400 24.68 -8.20 -18.83
C ARG A 400 23.94 -9.53 -18.99
N LEU A 401 22.78 -9.54 -19.66
CA LEU A 401 22.04 -10.77 -19.96
C LEU A 401 22.85 -11.75 -20.81
N ALA A 402 23.61 -11.24 -21.79
CA ALA A 402 24.48 -12.07 -22.64
C ALA A 402 25.59 -12.79 -21.85
N ARG A 403 26.12 -12.19 -20.76
CA ARG A 403 27.16 -12.83 -19.92
C ARG A 403 26.66 -14.04 -19.15
N VAL A 404 25.36 -14.08 -18.86
CA VAL A 404 24.69 -15.19 -18.17
C VAL A 404 23.91 -16.10 -19.13
N ASP A 405 24.15 -15.96 -20.44
CA ASP A 405 23.50 -16.74 -21.49
C ASP A 405 21.96 -16.72 -21.39
N CYS A 406 21.40 -15.52 -21.23
CA CYS A 406 19.95 -15.28 -21.20
C CYS A 406 19.59 -14.31 -22.33
N ARG A 407 18.51 -14.59 -23.05
CA ARG A 407 18.01 -13.74 -24.15
C ARG A 407 17.27 -12.51 -23.64
N ASP A 408 16.55 -12.67 -22.52
CA ASP A 408 15.75 -11.64 -21.89
C ASP A 408 15.65 -11.83 -20.36
N GLU A 409 15.00 -10.87 -19.69
CA GLU A 409 14.79 -10.88 -18.24
C GLU A 409 13.88 -12.05 -17.79
N ALA A 410 12.97 -12.51 -18.66
CA ALA A 410 12.06 -13.61 -18.35
C ALA A 410 12.80 -14.96 -18.30
N GLU A 411 13.71 -15.22 -19.23
CA GLU A 411 14.59 -16.38 -19.22
C GLU A 411 15.50 -16.39 -17.99
N LEU A 412 16.09 -15.24 -17.64
CA LEU A 412 16.86 -15.09 -16.40
C LEU A 412 16.01 -15.45 -15.17
N ALA A 413 14.78 -14.92 -15.08
CA ALA A 413 13.86 -15.22 -13.98
C ALA A 413 13.54 -16.72 -13.90
N LEU A 414 13.20 -17.36 -15.02
CA LEU A 414 12.88 -18.79 -15.05
C LEU A 414 14.07 -19.68 -14.68
N ARG A 415 15.29 -19.32 -15.10
CA ARG A 415 16.52 -20.03 -14.71
C ARG A 415 16.82 -19.86 -13.22
N LEU A 416 16.61 -18.67 -12.65
CA LEU A 416 16.70 -18.44 -11.20
C LEU A 416 15.65 -19.25 -10.43
N ARG A 417 14.40 -19.28 -10.92
CA ARG A 417 13.31 -20.06 -10.31
C ARG A 417 13.65 -21.54 -10.23
N ASN A 418 14.17 -22.11 -11.31
CA ASN A 418 14.46 -23.54 -11.43
C ASN A 418 15.82 -23.93 -10.81
N GLY A 419 16.54 -22.98 -10.19
CA GLY A 419 17.86 -23.23 -9.60
C GLY A 419 19.00 -23.40 -10.61
N GLY A 420 18.79 -23.03 -11.88
CA GLY A 420 19.81 -23.09 -12.93
C GLY A 420 20.77 -21.89 -12.95
N LEU A 421 20.49 -20.86 -12.15
CA LEU A 421 21.35 -19.71 -11.87
C LEU A 421 21.23 -19.34 -10.38
N ASP A 422 22.25 -18.68 -9.85
CA ASP A 422 22.34 -18.31 -8.45
C ASP A 422 22.95 -16.91 -8.25
N MET A 423 22.52 -16.19 -7.22
CA MET A 423 22.98 -14.83 -6.92
C MET A 423 24.43 -14.76 -6.41
N SER A 424 25.05 -15.89 -6.07
CA SER A 424 26.49 -15.99 -5.78
C SER A 424 27.37 -15.82 -7.02
N ASP A 425 26.83 -15.99 -8.23
CA ASP A 425 27.52 -15.70 -9.49
C ASP A 425 27.57 -14.17 -9.70
N PRO A 426 28.76 -13.56 -9.83
CA PRO A 426 28.90 -12.12 -10.04
C PRO A 426 28.20 -11.58 -11.29
N ASP A 427 28.10 -12.36 -12.37
CA ASP A 427 27.44 -11.93 -13.60
C ASP A 427 25.91 -11.98 -13.44
N VAL A 428 25.38 -12.98 -12.72
CA VAL A 428 23.96 -13.04 -12.35
C VAL A 428 23.60 -11.89 -11.42
N HIS A 429 24.43 -11.64 -10.39
CA HIS A 429 24.27 -10.50 -9.49
C HIS A 429 24.25 -9.19 -10.27
N SER A 430 25.22 -8.97 -11.16
CA SER A 430 25.29 -7.78 -12.01
C SER A 430 24.06 -7.62 -12.89
N ALA A 431 23.58 -8.69 -13.53
CA ALA A 431 22.41 -8.67 -14.40
C ALA A 431 21.13 -8.26 -13.65
N VAL A 432 20.90 -8.85 -12.47
CA VAL A 432 19.71 -8.58 -11.63
C VAL A 432 19.76 -7.18 -11.03
N ILE A 433 20.85 -6.84 -10.32
CA ILE A 433 20.97 -5.56 -9.63
C ILE A 433 21.00 -4.40 -10.63
N GLY A 434 21.76 -4.56 -11.72
CA GLY A 434 21.86 -3.54 -12.76
C GLY A 434 20.50 -3.17 -13.36
N ALA A 435 19.63 -4.16 -13.63
CA ALA A 435 18.30 -3.92 -14.16
C ALA A 435 17.41 -3.12 -13.18
N VAL A 436 17.43 -3.47 -11.90
CA VAL A 436 16.66 -2.76 -10.85
C VAL A 436 17.15 -1.33 -10.71
N VAL A 437 18.46 -1.13 -10.63
CA VAL A 437 19.10 0.19 -10.53
C VAL A 437 18.69 1.07 -11.70
N GLU A 438 18.76 0.55 -12.93
CA GLU A 438 18.44 1.30 -14.14
C GLU A 438 16.96 1.70 -14.17
N ARG A 439 16.05 0.78 -13.85
CA ARG A 439 14.62 1.08 -13.70
C ARG A 439 14.37 2.15 -12.63
N LEU A 440 15.04 2.05 -11.49
CA LEU A 440 14.86 2.97 -10.38
C LEU A 440 15.38 4.38 -10.69
N ARG A 441 16.48 4.52 -11.45
CA ARG A 441 16.95 5.83 -11.96
C ARG A 441 15.91 6.54 -12.80
N VAL A 442 15.14 5.80 -13.58
CA VAL A 442 14.08 6.33 -14.43
C VAL A 442 12.82 6.59 -13.60
N ALA A 443 12.37 5.63 -12.81
CA ALA A 443 11.12 5.72 -12.07
C ALA A 443 11.19 6.73 -10.90
N ASN A 444 12.18 6.57 -10.02
CA ASN A 444 12.33 7.39 -8.83
C ASN A 444 13.80 7.37 -8.31
N PRO A 445 14.70 8.18 -8.88
CA PRO A 445 16.12 8.17 -8.51
C PRO A 445 16.36 8.60 -7.05
N ARG A 446 15.38 9.22 -6.40
CA ARG A 446 15.49 9.61 -4.98
C ARG A 446 15.34 8.44 -4.03
N HIS A 447 14.87 7.28 -4.48
CA HIS A 447 14.68 6.10 -3.62
C HIS A 447 15.99 5.47 -3.15
N PHE A 448 17.11 5.80 -3.82
CA PHE A 448 18.48 5.46 -3.40
C PHE A 448 18.91 6.21 -2.13
N ASP A 449 18.36 7.39 -1.85
CA ASP A 449 18.75 8.20 -0.71
C ASP A 449 18.13 7.62 0.58
N PRO A 450 18.94 7.10 1.53
CA PRO A 450 18.43 6.53 2.76
C PRO A 450 17.97 7.59 3.77
N HIS A 451 18.30 8.87 3.58
CA HIS A 451 18.09 9.94 4.58
C HIS A 451 17.12 11.04 4.13
N ARG A 452 16.47 10.89 2.98
CA ARG A 452 15.63 11.94 2.43
C ARG A 452 14.17 11.55 2.34
N THR A 453 13.35 12.39 2.98
CA THR A 453 11.89 12.38 2.89
C THR A 453 11.43 12.14 1.45
N GLN A 454 10.71 11.03 1.21
CA GLN A 454 10.13 10.74 -0.09
C GLN A 454 9.20 11.89 -0.50
N GLY A 455 9.69 12.77 -1.39
CA GLY A 455 8.93 13.89 -1.95
C GLY A 455 7.89 13.48 -2.98
N SER A 456 7.87 12.22 -3.43
CA SER A 456 6.85 11.71 -4.36
C SER A 456 5.67 11.16 -3.59
N SER A 457 4.47 11.67 -3.84
CA SER A 457 3.22 11.00 -3.49
C SER A 457 3.28 9.55 -3.97
N GLN A 458 3.65 8.60 -3.10
CA GLN A 458 3.13 7.25 -3.29
C GLN A 458 1.61 7.42 -3.32
N PRO A 459 0.96 6.93 -4.37
CA PRO A 459 -0.47 6.91 -4.36
C PRO A 459 -0.96 6.20 -3.10
N ALA A 460 -2.05 6.71 -2.54
CA ALA A 460 -2.70 6.07 -1.40
C ALA A 460 -3.45 4.82 -1.92
N GLY A 461 -2.74 3.96 -2.65
CA GLY A 461 -3.26 2.69 -3.09
C GLY A 461 -3.48 1.85 -1.85
N SER A 462 -4.73 1.47 -1.60
CA SER A 462 -4.98 0.36 -0.71
C SER A 462 -4.40 -0.90 -1.34
N ALA A 463 -3.94 -1.82 -0.51
CA ALA A 463 -3.85 -3.21 -0.92
C ALA A 463 -5.30 -3.66 -1.15
N GLY A 464 -5.83 -3.39 -2.35
CA GLY A 464 -7.15 -3.88 -2.70
C GLY A 464 -7.16 -5.41 -2.56
N PRO A 465 -8.33 -6.01 -2.31
CA PRO A 465 -8.41 -7.45 -2.17
C PRO A 465 -7.88 -8.19 -3.39
N LEU A 466 -7.22 -9.33 -3.10
CA LEU A 466 -6.75 -10.30 -4.09
C LEU A 466 -7.90 -11.05 -4.74
#